data_AF-A0A125W8X5-F1
#
_entry.id   AF-A0A125W8X5-F1
#
_cell.length_a   1.000
_cell.length_b   1.000
_cell.length_c   1.000
_cell.angle_alpha   90.00
_cell.angle_beta   90.00
_cell.angle_gamma   90.00
#
_symmetry.space_group_name_H-M   'P 1'
#
loop_
_entity.id
_entity.type
_entity.pdbx_description
1 polymer ?
#
loop_
_entity_poly.entity_id
_entity_poly.type
_entity_poly.pdbx_seq_one_letter_code
_entity_poly.pdbx_strand_id
1 'polypeptide(L)'
;MGAELNQRLFSAADNLRSKMDASEYKNYLLGLIFYKYLSDKLLQTVVTLADESLEEYDTPTKQTELYKELLKDEDSRQDLVDTLVDTLSYDIEPDYLFSSLAEQAKQNVFQLDDLKKAFVYLSSNYKQFNGLFDDVDLQSKKLGSDDQQRNVTITEVLKKLNDIDVTAHEGDVIGDAYEFLISQFASEAGKKAGEFYTPHQVSDMMARIVALGQEDKKLFSVFDPTMGSGSLMLNVRNYLNYPKSVKYHGQELNTTTFNLAKMNLILHGVEAEDMNLRNGDTAQ
;
A
#
# COMPACT_ATOMS: atom_id res chain seq x y z
N MET A 1 -4.59 -19.80 2.87
CA MET A 1 -3.50 -18.80 2.95
C MET A 1 -4.05 -17.38 2.95
N GLY A 2 -4.78 -16.91 1.93
CA GLY A 2 -5.32 -15.54 1.91
C GLY A 2 -6.18 -15.14 3.13
N ALA A 3 -7.10 -15.99 3.59
CA ALA A 3 -7.97 -15.67 4.73
C ALA A 3 -7.20 -15.43 6.06
N GLU A 4 -6.04 -16.07 6.25
CA GLU A 4 -5.20 -15.89 7.43
C GLU A 4 -4.45 -14.57 7.38
N LEU A 5 -3.85 -14.24 6.23
CA LEU A 5 -3.21 -12.94 5.99
C LEU A 5 -4.21 -11.78 6.21
N ASN A 6 -5.40 -11.90 5.61
CA ASN A 6 -6.48 -10.92 5.75
C ASN A 6 -6.83 -10.66 7.21
N GLN A 7 -6.98 -11.74 8.00
CA GLN A 7 -7.31 -11.63 9.42
C GLN A 7 -6.16 -11.00 10.20
N ARG A 8 -4.90 -11.40 9.94
CA ARG A 8 -3.73 -10.84 10.62
C ARG A 8 -3.57 -9.34 10.35
N LEU A 9 -3.72 -8.91 9.09
CA LEU A 9 -3.68 -7.51 8.70
C LEU A 9 -4.81 -6.72 9.39
N PHE A 10 -6.04 -7.24 9.39
CA PHE A 10 -7.15 -6.56 10.03
C PHE A 10 -6.97 -6.44 11.56
N SER A 11 -6.51 -7.51 12.22
CA SER A 11 -6.21 -7.53 13.67
C SER A 11 -5.04 -6.62 14.07
N ALA A 12 -4.19 -6.22 13.12
CA ALA A 12 -3.13 -5.24 13.39
C ALA A 12 -3.70 -3.89 13.85
N ALA A 13 -4.94 -3.55 13.48
CA ALA A 13 -5.63 -2.33 13.91
C ALA A 13 -6.51 -2.48 15.16
N ASP A 14 -6.51 -3.62 15.87
CA ASP A 14 -7.42 -3.83 17.02
C ASP A 14 -7.34 -2.73 18.10
N ASN A 15 -6.14 -2.18 18.33
CA ASN A 15 -5.91 -1.08 19.27
C ASN A 15 -6.35 0.29 18.73
N LEU A 16 -6.47 0.46 17.41
CA LEU A 16 -7.09 1.63 16.79
C LEU A 16 -8.61 1.54 16.89
N ARG A 17 -9.19 0.35 16.63
CA ARG A 17 -10.65 0.10 16.69
C ARG A 17 -11.26 0.35 18.07
N SER A 18 -10.48 0.19 19.14
CA SER A 18 -10.96 0.51 20.50
C SER A 18 -11.05 2.03 20.77
N LYS A 19 -10.44 2.87 19.92
CA LYS A 19 -10.34 4.32 20.09
C LYS A 19 -11.17 5.12 19.08
N MET A 20 -11.38 4.59 17.87
CA MET A 20 -12.05 5.29 16.77
C MET A 20 -12.87 4.34 15.90
N ASP A 21 -13.76 4.90 15.07
CA ASP A 21 -14.63 4.10 14.19
C ASP A 21 -13.90 3.63 12.92
N ALA A 22 -14.54 2.71 12.19
CA ALA A 22 -14.04 2.10 10.96
C ALA A 22 -13.64 3.10 9.88
N SER A 23 -14.39 4.19 9.73
CA SER A 23 -14.09 5.20 8.70
C SER A 23 -12.79 5.94 8.99
N GLU A 24 -12.40 5.98 10.27
CA GLU A 24 -11.23 6.71 10.75
C GLU A 24 -9.99 5.83 10.82
N TYR A 25 -10.07 4.65 11.47
CA TYR A 25 -8.89 3.78 11.58
C TYR A 25 -8.50 3.13 10.25
N LYS A 26 -9.41 3.11 9.26
CA LYS A 26 -9.14 2.70 7.88
C LYS A 26 -7.88 3.36 7.32
N ASN A 27 -7.80 4.68 7.39
CA ASN A 27 -6.72 5.43 6.73
C ASN A 27 -5.35 5.06 7.32
N TYR A 28 -5.27 4.93 8.65
CA TYR A 28 -4.04 4.50 9.32
C TYR A 28 -3.64 3.08 8.93
N LEU A 29 -4.58 2.12 9.00
CA LEU A 29 -4.25 0.72 8.70
C LEU A 29 -3.82 0.56 7.24
N LEU A 30 -4.61 1.07 6.30
CA LEU A 30 -4.34 0.94 4.88
C LEU A 30 -3.05 1.68 4.48
N GLY A 31 -2.83 2.90 4.98
CA GLY A 31 -1.60 3.65 4.72
C GLY A 31 -0.34 2.97 5.28
N LEU A 32 -0.41 2.39 6.48
CA LEU A 32 0.71 1.66 7.09
C LEU A 32 1.01 0.34 6.37
N ILE A 33 -0.02 -0.40 5.94
CA ILE A 33 0.16 -1.61 5.13
C ILE A 33 0.81 -1.26 3.79
N PHE A 34 0.34 -0.20 3.14
CA PHE A 34 0.93 0.28 1.89
C PHE A 34 2.40 0.67 2.07
N TYR A 35 2.72 1.44 3.12
CA TYR A 35 4.10 1.81 3.42
C TYR A 35 4.99 0.59 3.70
N LYS A 36 4.48 -0.37 4.47
CA LYS A 36 5.18 -1.64 4.72
C LYS A 36 5.47 -2.40 3.43
N TYR A 37 4.49 -2.49 2.53
CA TYR A 37 4.68 -3.14 1.23
C TYR A 37 5.80 -2.49 0.42
N LEU A 38 5.84 -1.15 0.34
CA LEU A 38 6.91 -0.44 -0.35
C LEU A 38 8.29 -0.73 0.27
N SER A 39 8.37 -0.66 1.59
CA SER A 39 9.61 -0.95 2.33
C SER A 39 10.10 -2.38 2.11
N ASP A 40 9.22 -3.36 2.21
CA ASP A 40 9.61 -4.77 2.09
C ASP A 40 9.95 -5.13 0.63
N LYS A 41 9.22 -4.58 -0.35
CA LYS A 41 9.51 -4.78 -1.78
C LYS A 41 10.89 -4.20 -2.13
N LEU A 42 11.23 -3.03 -1.59
CA LEU A 42 12.57 -2.46 -1.74
C LEU A 42 13.63 -3.40 -1.17
N LEU A 43 13.44 -3.89 0.06
CA LEU A 43 14.39 -4.80 0.70
C LEU A 43 14.60 -6.11 -0.07
N GLN A 44 13.53 -6.72 -0.59
CA GLN A 44 13.64 -7.91 -1.44
C GLN A 44 14.38 -7.60 -2.76
N THR A 45 14.16 -6.42 -3.33
CA THR A 45 14.85 -5.96 -4.53
C THR A 45 16.33 -5.76 -4.25
N VAL A 46 16.71 -5.18 -3.11
CA VAL A 46 18.12 -5.05 -2.68
C VAL A 46 18.81 -6.41 -2.59
N VAL A 47 18.18 -7.40 -1.95
CA VAL A 47 18.73 -8.78 -1.88
C VAL A 47 18.97 -9.33 -3.28
N THR A 48 17.97 -9.17 -4.16
CA THR A 48 18.05 -9.67 -5.54
C THR A 48 19.14 -8.97 -6.35
N LEU A 49 19.28 -7.65 -6.22
CA LEU A 49 20.30 -6.85 -6.91
C LEU A 49 21.73 -7.14 -6.39
N ALA A 50 21.86 -7.58 -5.14
CA ALA A 50 23.12 -8.02 -4.57
C ALA A 50 23.51 -9.45 -4.96
N ASP A 51 22.72 -10.12 -5.81
CA ASP A 51 22.85 -11.55 -6.15
C ASP A 51 22.82 -12.48 -4.92
N GLU A 52 22.14 -12.05 -3.84
CA GLU A 52 22.00 -12.79 -2.59
C GLU A 52 20.70 -13.60 -2.54
N SER A 53 20.65 -14.62 -1.67
CA SER A 53 19.46 -15.48 -1.53
C SER A 53 18.44 -14.89 -0.55
N LEU A 54 17.16 -14.84 -0.96
CA LEU A 54 16.04 -14.55 -0.06
C LEU A 54 15.85 -15.63 1.03
N GLU A 55 16.43 -16.82 0.88
CA GLU A 55 16.46 -17.83 1.95
C GLU A 55 17.51 -17.49 3.03
N GLU A 56 18.61 -16.84 2.65
CA GLU A 56 19.62 -16.37 3.60
C GLU A 56 19.15 -15.08 4.29
N TYR A 57 18.62 -14.17 3.50
CA TYR A 57 18.02 -12.90 3.90
C TYR A 57 16.49 -13.01 4.03
N ASP A 58 16.04 -14.01 4.79
CA ASP A 58 14.63 -14.42 5.00
C ASP A 58 13.79 -13.49 5.88
N THR A 59 14.38 -12.42 6.42
CA THR A 59 13.70 -11.48 7.31
C THR A 59 14.02 -10.04 6.93
N PRO A 60 13.05 -9.11 7.06
CA PRO A 60 13.28 -7.68 6.79
C PRO A 60 14.47 -7.11 7.57
N THR A 61 14.73 -7.59 8.79
CA THR A 61 15.89 -7.17 9.59
C THR A 61 17.21 -7.53 8.91
N LYS A 62 17.40 -8.78 8.46
CA LYS A 62 18.62 -9.18 7.75
C LYS A 62 18.80 -8.40 6.45
N GLN A 63 17.71 -8.22 5.70
CA GLN A 63 17.71 -7.46 4.44
C GLN A 63 18.10 -5.99 4.67
N THR A 64 17.63 -5.40 5.77
CA THR A 64 17.97 -4.03 6.17
C THR A 64 19.44 -3.89 6.49
N GLU A 65 20.04 -4.85 7.19
CA GLU A 65 21.47 -4.83 7.48
C GLU A 65 22.30 -4.99 6.21
N LEU A 66 21.92 -5.88 5.28
CA LEU A 66 22.55 -5.95 3.95
C LEU A 66 22.49 -4.60 3.23
N TYR A 67 21.31 -3.97 3.18
CA TYR A 67 21.14 -2.69 2.52
C TYR A 67 22.04 -1.60 3.13
N LYS A 68 22.12 -1.53 4.47
CA LYS A 68 23.03 -0.61 5.16
C LYS A 68 24.49 -0.89 4.84
N GLU A 69 24.91 -2.16 4.78
CA GLU A 69 26.30 -2.52 4.43
C GLU A 69 26.63 -2.09 2.99
N LEU A 70 25.74 -2.34 2.03
CA LEU A 70 25.94 -1.94 0.63
C LEU A 70 26.02 -0.42 0.46
N LEU A 71 25.28 0.33 1.26
CA LEU A 71 25.32 1.81 1.23
C LEU A 71 26.57 2.42 1.89
N LYS A 72 27.40 1.65 2.62
CA LYS A 72 28.66 2.17 3.20
C LYS A 72 29.74 2.41 2.17
N ASP A 73 29.68 1.73 1.03
CA ASP A 73 30.61 1.94 -0.07
C ASP A 73 30.19 3.20 -0.84
N GLU A 74 30.84 4.32 -0.55
CA GLU A 74 30.53 5.62 -1.16
C GLU A 74 30.71 5.62 -2.69
N ASP A 75 31.55 4.74 -3.24
CA ASP A 75 31.77 4.68 -4.68
C ASP A 75 30.58 4.00 -5.41
N SER A 76 29.89 3.05 -4.76
CA SER A 76 28.73 2.34 -5.33
C SER A 76 27.37 2.77 -4.78
N ARG A 77 27.34 3.60 -3.72
CA ARG A 77 26.12 4.04 -3.05
C ARG A 77 25.10 4.65 -4.01
N GLN A 78 25.56 5.56 -4.87
CA GLN A 78 24.68 6.24 -5.83
C GLN A 78 24.17 5.27 -6.91
N ASP A 79 25.04 4.39 -7.41
CA ASP A 79 24.67 3.41 -8.44
C ASP A 79 23.58 2.43 -7.92
N LEU A 80 23.67 2.03 -6.65
CA LEU A 80 22.64 1.21 -6.01
C LEU A 80 21.31 1.95 -5.92
N VAL A 81 21.32 3.21 -5.46
CA VAL A 81 20.10 4.03 -5.34
C VAL A 81 19.49 4.26 -6.72
N ASP A 82 20.29 4.61 -7.73
CA ASP A 82 19.82 4.81 -9.11
C ASP A 82 19.21 3.52 -9.67
N THR A 83 19.82 2.36 -9.42
CA THR A 83 19.28 1.06 -9.84
C THR A 83 17.95 0.74 -9.15
N LEU A 84 17.80 1.06 -7.86
CA LEU A 84 16.55 0.91 -7.13
C LEU A 84 15.45 1.82 -7.72
N VAL A 85 15.79 3.07 -8.00
CA VAL A 85 14.85 4.02 -8.61
C VAL A 85 14.47 3.58 -10.03
N ASP A 86 15.40 3.07 -10.83
CA ASP A 86 15.09 2.55 -12.17
C ASP A 86 14.20 1.30 -12.12
N THR A 87 14.35 0.47 -11.08
CA THR A 87 13.60 -0.80 -10.93
C THR A 87 12.23 -0.61 -10.29
N LEU A 88 12.14 0.24 -9.27
CA LEU A 88 10.94 0.40 -8.43
C LEU A 88 10.26 1.76 -8.62
N SER A 89 10.91 2.71 -9.31
CA SER A 89 10.51 4.13 -9.38
C SER A 89 10.58 4.87 -8.04
N TYR A 90 11.25 4.30 -7.04
CA TYR A 90 11.53 4.92 -5.75
C TYR A 90 12.64 4.22 -4.97
N ASP A 91 13.16 4.94 -3.98
CA ASP A 91 13.97 4.39 -2.90
C ASP A 91 13.42 4.82 -1.52
N ILE A 92 13.98 4.24 -0.46
CA ILE A 92 13.71 4.59 0.93
C ILE A 92 15.05 4.53 1.67
N GLU A 93 15.37 5.58 2.43
CA GLU A 93 16.55 5.61 3.30
C GLU A 93 16.47 4.51 4.38
N PRO A 94 17.60 3.90 4.78
CA PRO A 94 17.60 2.82 5.77
C PRO A 94 16.88 3.16 7.07
N ASP A 95 16.98 4.40 7.55
CA ASP A 95 16.34 4.85 8.79
C ASP A 95 14.82 5.00 8.66
N TYR A 96 14.30 5.12 7.44
CA TYR A 96 12.88 5.25 7.16
C TYR A 96 12.21 3.92 6.81
N LEU A 97 12.96 2.85 6.58
CA LEU A 97 12.38 1.52 6.34
C LEU A 97 11.40 1.10 7.44
N PHE A 98 10.34 0.41 7.05
CA PHE A 98 9.35 -0.13 7.99
C PHE A 98 10.01 -1.05 9.03
N SER A 99 10.97 -1.88 8.61
CA SER A 99 11.78 -2.73 9.49
C SER A 99 12.55 -1.93 10.54
N SER A 100 13.17 -0.81 10.15
CA SER A 100 13.88 0.09 11.07
C SER A 100 12.93 0.76 12.06
N LEU A 101 11.79 1.28 11.60
CA LEU A 101 10.77 1.88 12.45
C LEU A 101 10.14 0.85 13.41
N ALA A 102 9.91 -0.38 12.94
CA ALA A 102 9.39 -1.47 13.75
C ALA A 102 10.40 -1.96 14.79
N GLU A 103 11.70 -1.97 14.47
CA GLU A 103 12.75 -2.30 15.42
C GLU A 103 12.86 -1.23 16.51
N GLN A 104 12.81 0.06 16.15
CA GLN A 104 12.71 1.15 17.12
C GLN A 104 11.47 0.99 18.02
N ALA A 105 10.34 0.54 17.46
CA ALA A 105 9.10 0.30 18.20
C ALA A 105 9.26 -0.86 19.19
N LYS A 106 9.94 -1.96 18.80
CA LYS A 106 10.28 -3.09 19.69
C LYS A 106 11.20 -2.65 20.83
N GLN A 107 12.16 -1.78 20.55
CA GLN A 107 13.11 -1.23 21.53
C GLN A 107 12.50 -0.10 22.39
N ASN A 108 11.26 0.31 22.11
CA ASN A 108 10.57 1.43 22.77
C ASN A 108 11.29 2.78 22.63
N VAL A 109 12.05 2.98 21.55
CA VAL A 109 12.72 4.24 21.21
C VAL A 109 12.06 4.97 20.04
N PHE A 110 11.13 4.31 19.34
CA PHE A 110 10.38 4.88 18.22
C PHE A 110 9.76 6.24 18.55
N GLN A 111 9.92 7.18 17.62
CA GLN A 111 9.25 8.46 17.63
C GLN A 111 8.30 8.57 16.43
N LEU A 112 7.09 9.05 16.70
CA LEU A 112 6.05 9.27 15.68
C LEU A 112 6.51 10.21 14.57
N ASP A 113 7.41 11.14 14.89
CA ASP A 113 8.03 12.05 13.94
C ASP A 113 8.90 11.34 12.89
N ASP A 114 9.49 10.18 13.22
CA ASP A 114 10.30 9.41 12.27
C ASP A 114 9.42 8.75 11.20
N LEU A 115 8.25 8.21 11.59
CA LEU A 115 7.25 7.75 10.63
C LEU A 115 6.71 8.91 9.76
N LYS A 116 6.51 10.09 10.35
CA LYS A 116 6.10 11.27 9.60
C LYS A 116 7.15 11.67 8.56
N LYS A 117 8.44 11.68 8.93
CA LYS A 117 9.54 11.96 8.00
C LYS A 117 9.60 10.94 6.88
N ALA A 118 9.41 9.66 7.19
CA ALA A 118 9.34 8.58 6.22
C ALA A 118 8.24 8.81 5.16
N PHE A 119 7.02 9.19 5.57
CA PHE A 119 5.95 9.55 4.63
C PHE A 119 6.28 10.79 3.79
N VAL A 120 6.86 11.82 4.41
CA VAL A 120 7.26 13.06 3.73
C VAL A 120 8.37 12.79 2.72
N TYR A 121 9.33 11.91 3.04
CA TYR A 121 10.42 11.52 2.15
C TYR A 121 9.86 10.98 0.83
N LEU A 122 9.01 9.95 0.89
CA LEU A 122 8.39 9.38 -0.31
C LEU A 122 7.54 10.43 -1.06
N SER A 123 6.71 11.17 -0.35
CA SER A 123 5.77 12.13 -0.95
C SER A 123 6.44 13.37 -1.55
N SER A 124 7.68 13.66 -1.18
CA SER A 124 8.42 14.83 -1.68
C SER A 124 9.38 14.47 -2.81
N ASN A 125 9.98 13.27 -2.75
CA ASN A 125 10.94 12.80 -3.75
C ASN A 125 10.26 12.16 -4.97
N TYR A 126 9.10 11.51 -4.78
CA TYR A 126 8.46 10.70 -5.81
C TYR A 126 7.02 11.12 -6.09
N LYS A 127 6.80 11.71 -7.27
CA LYS A 127 5.49 12.25 -7.71
C LYS A 127 4.34 11.26 -7.58
N GLN A 128 4.60 9.98 -7.76
CA GLN A 128 3.60 8.93 -7.66
C GLN A 128 3.01 8.79 -6.24
N PHE A 129 3.76 9.18 -5.20
CA PHE A 129 3.34 9.10 -3.81
C PHE A 129 2.81 10.42 -3.23
N ASN A 130 2.83 11.51 -4.01
CA ASN A 130 2.32 12.81 -3.58
C ASN A 130 0.90 12.69 -3.02
N GLY A 131 0.75 13.10 -1.76
CA GLY A 131 -0.53 13.15 -1.04
C GLY A 131 -1.09 11.79 -0.60
N LEU A 132 -0.45 10.66 -0.92
CA LEU A 132 -1.02 9.33 -0.59
C LEU A 132 -1.12 9.09 0.92
N PHE A 133 -0.25 9.72 1.72
CA PHE A 133 -0.22 9.56 3.17
C PHE A 133 -0.88 10.72 3.93
N ASP A 134 -1.43 11.72 3.23
CA ASP A 134 -2.01 12.93 3.86
C ASP A 134 -3.22 12.60 4.75
N ASP A 135 -3.92 11.51 4.43
CA ASP A 135 -5.08 11.02 5.17
C ASP A 135 -4.71 10.29 6.48
N VAL A 136 -3.42 10.05 6.73
CA VAL A 136 -2.88 9.43 7.96
C VAL A 136 -2.52 10.52 8.97
N ASP A 137 -3.52 11.04 9.69
CA ASP A 137 -3.32 12.12 10.66
C ASP A 137 -2.64 11.66 11.96
N LEU A 138 -1.31 11.62 11.95
CA LEU A 138 -0.50 11.27 13.12
C LEU A 138 -0.63 12.25 14.30
N GLN A 139 -1.32 13.39 14.15
CA GLN A 139 -1.56 14.36 15.23
C GLN A 139 -2.99 14.27 15.80
N SER A 140 -3.80 13.34 15.31
CA SER A 140 -5.18 13.19 15.72
C SER A 140 -5.33 12.93 17.22
N LYS A 141 -6.23 13.67 17.87
CA LYS A 141 -6.62 13.43 19.27
C LYS A 141 -7.28 12.07 19.48
N LYS A 142 -7.72 11.41 18.39
CA LYS A 142 -8.32 10.07 18.43
C LYS A 142 -7.28 8.96 18.58
N LEU A 143 -6.04 9.19 18.14
CA LEU A 143 -4.92 8.28 18.41
C LEU A 143 -4.52 8.31 19.90
N GLY A 144 -4.61 9.49 20.52
CA GLY A 144 -4.30 9.69 21.94
C GLY A 144 -4.44 11.14 22.37
N SER A 145 -4.67 11.37 23.66
CA SER A 145 -4.87 12.72 24.21
C SER A 145 -3.60 13.58 24.19
N ASP A 146 -2.43 12.95 24.18
CA ASP A 146 -1.10 13.56 24.21
C ASP A 146 -0.13 12.83 23.27
N ASP A 147 1.06 13.41 23.06
CA ASP A 147 2.08 12.88 22.15
C ASP A 147 2.50 11.46 22.51
N GLN A 148 2.66 11.17 23.81
CA GLN A 148 3.09 9.86 24.27
C GLN A 148 2.05 8.78 23.94
N GLN A 149 0.77 9.06 24.17
CA GLN A 149 -0.31 8.14 23.84
C GLN A 149 -0.44 7.92 22.32
N ARG A 150 -0.27 8.98 21.51
CA ARG A 150 -0.26 8.84 20.05
C ARG A 150 0.89 7.94 19.60
N ASN A 151 2.08 8.16 20.14
CA ASN A 151 3.28 7.36 19.86
C ASN A 151 3.06 5.89 20.23
N VAL A 152 2.54 5.60 21.42
CA VAL A 152 2.24 4.24 21.89
C VAL A 152 1.22 3.56 20.98
N THR A 153 0.15 4.26 20.59
CA THR A 153 -0.88 3.68 19.72
C THR A 153 -0.29 3.22 18.39
N ILE A 154 0.54 4.03 17.73
CA ILE A 154 1.17 3.66 16.46
C ILE A 154 2.26 2.61 16.63
N THR A 155 3.05 2.69 17.71
CA THR A 155 4.06 1.68 18.09
C THR A 155 3.45 0.27 18.10
N GLU A 156 2.26 0.11 18.69
CA GLU A 156 1.60 -1.19 18.76
C GLU A 156 1.10 -1.69 17.39
N VAL A 157 0.71 -0.79 16.49
CA VAL A 157 0.36 -1.17 15.11
C VAL A 157 1.61 -1.62 14.34
N LEU A 158 2.71 -0.87 14.45
CA LEU A 158 3.99 -1.21 13.80
C LEU A 158 4.49 -2.58 14.25
N LYS A 159 4.47 -2.86 15.56
CA LYS A 159 4.85 -4.17 16.11
C LYS A 159 4.02 -5.30 15.52
N LYS A 160 2.69 -5.15 15.47
CA LYS A 160 1.79 -6.20 14.94
C LYS A 160 1.97 -6.42 13.44
N LEU A 161 2.15 -5.34 12.69
CA LEU A 161 2.36 -5.41 11.25
C LEU A 161 3.72 -6.02 10.90
N ASN A 162 4.77 -5.75 11.68
CA ASN A 162 6.13 -6.25 11.42
C ASN A 162 6.22 -7.76 11.19
N ASP A 163 5.40 -8.54 11.91
CA ASP A 163 5.47 -10.00 11.86
C ASP A 163 4.66 -10.58 10.68
N ILE A 164 4.00 -9.74 9.90
CA ILE A 164 3.20 -10.13 8.73
C ILE A 164 4.07 -9.99 7.49
N ASP A 165 4.26 -11.08 6.76
CA ASP A 165 4.90 -11.01 5.46
C ASP A 165 3.91 -10.50 4.41
N VAL A 166 4.23 -9.39 3.75
CA VAL A 166 3.39 -8.77 2.72
C VAL A 166 3.97 -8.94 1.32
N THR A 167 5.06 -9.70 1.19
CA THR A 167 5.87 -9.82 -0.05
C THR A 167 6.24 -11.25 -0.44
N ALA A 168 6.21 -12.23 0.48
CA ALA A 168 6.50 -13.65 0.17
C ALA A 168 5.38 -14.37 -0.59
N HIS A 169 4.39 -13.64 -1.07
CA HIS A 169 3.32 -14.18 -1.89
C HIS A 169 3.35 -13.44 -3.23
N GLU A 170 3.05 -14.14 -4.33
CA GLU A 170 2.93 -13.50 -5.65
C GLU A 170 2.05 -12.24 -5.51
N GLY A 171 2.41 -11.16 -6.23
CA GLY A 171 1.88 -9.81 -5.99
C GLY A 171 0.35 -9.67 -5.92
N ASP A 172 -0.38 -10.62 -6.48
CA ASP A 172 -1.83 -10.69 -6.38
C ASP A 172 -2.33 -10.94 -4.93
N VAL A 173 -1.60 -11.65 -4.07
CA VAL A 173 -2.09 -12.03 -2.74
C VAL A 173 -2.17 -10.85 -1.77
N ILE A 174 -1.18 -9.95 -1.79
CA ILE A 174 -1.24 -8.74 -0.95
C ILE A 174 -2.29 -7.75 -1.49
N GLY A 175 -2.44 -7.64 -2.81
CA GLY A 175 -3.51 -6.90 -3.46
C GLY A 175 -4.89 -7.40 -3.04
N ASP A 176 -5.12 -8.71 -3.14
CA ASP A 176 -6.37 -9.37 -2.73
C ASP A 176 -6.66 -9.16 -1.23
N ALA A 177 -5.63 -9.19 -0.39
CA ALA A 177 -5.76 -8.92 1.02
C ALA A 177 -6.14 -7.46 1.30
N TYR A 178 -5.58 -6.52 0.53
CA TYR A 178 -5.91 -5.11 0.61
C TYR A 178 -7.36 -4.84 0.13
N GLU A 179 -7.78 -5.47 -0.96
CA GLU A 179 -9.18 -5.44 -1.45
C GLU A 179 -10.16 -5.99 -0.41
N PHE A 180 -9.79 -7.09 0.26
CA PHE A 180 -10.57 -7.61 1.37
C PHE A 180 -10.72 -6.55 2.47
N LEU A 181 -9.65 -5.88 2.89
CA LEU A 181 -9.73 -4.83 3.91
C LEU A 181 -10.64 -3.68 3.48
N ILE A 182 -10.49 -3.20 2.23
CA ILE A 182 -11.37 -2.18 1.64
C ILE A 182 -12.84 -2.61 1.74
N SER A 183 -13.14 -3.86 1.39
CA SER A 183 -14.50 -4.41 1.46
C SER A 183 -15.04 -4.49 2.90
N GLN A 184 -14.20 -4.83 3.88
CA GLN A 184 -14.57 -4.87 5.30
C GLN A 184 -14.89 -3.46 5.79
N PHE A 185 -14.04 -2.48 5.48
CA PHE A 185 -14.27 -1.08 5.86
C PHE A 185 -15.55 -0.51 5.24
N ALA A 186 -15.83 -0.85 3.99
CA ALA A 186 -17.09 -0.46 3.34
C ALA A 186 -18.32 -1.08 4.02
N SER A 187 -18.21 -2.34 4.45
CA SER A 187 -19.28 -3.01 5.20
C SER A 187 -19.50 -2.39 6.58
N GLU A 188 -18.43 -1.97 7.27
CA GLU A 188 -18.50 -1.34 8.59
C GLU A 188 -18.99 0.12 8.56
N ALA A 189 -18.68 0.88 7.51
CA ALA A 189 -18.99 2.30 7.41
C ALA A 189 -20.50 2.63 7.30
N GLY A 190 -21.32 1.71 6.78
CA GLY A 190 -22.78 1.87 6.70
C GLY A 190 -23.28 2.95 5.72
N LYS A 191 -24.56 2.83 5.33
CA LYS A 191 -25.27 3.51 4.20
C LYS A 191 -25.38 5.06 4.22
N LYS A 192 -24.55 5.80 4.96
CA LYS A 192 -24.72 7.26 5.16
C LYS A 192 -23.70 8.15 4.44
N ALA A 193 -22.58 7.62 3.95
CA ALA A 193 -21.64 8.35 3.14
C ALA A 193 -21.87 7.98 1.66
N GLY A 194 -21.97 8.97 0.76
CA GLY A 194 -22.40 8.81 -0.63
C GLY A 194 -21.46 8.01 -1.55
N GLU A 195 -20.47 7.30 -0.99
CA GLU A 195 -19.53 6.45 -1.71
C GLU A 195 -19.91 4.99 -1.46
N PHE A 196 -20.58 4.38 -2.43
CA PHE A 196 -21.00 2.98 -2.34
C PHE A 196 -19.89 2.07 -2.85
N TYR A 197 -19.39 1.18 -1.99
CA TYR A 197 -18.55 0.08 -2.44
C TYR A 197 -19.37 -0.90 -3.29
N THR A 198 -18.85 -1.26 -4.46
CA THR A 198 -19.50 -2.22 -5.35
C THR A 198 -19.38 -3.62 -4.73
N PRO A 199 -20.50 -4.27 -4.33
CA PRO A 199 -20.43 -5.61 -3.78
C PRO A 199 -19.74 -6.58 -4.74
N HIS A 200 -18.96 -7.51 -4.20
CA HIS A 200 -18.12 -8.41 -4.99
C HIS A 200 -18.88 -9.10 -6.13
N GLN A 201 -20.08 -9.63 -5.88
CA GLN A 201 -20.86 -10.32 -6.92
C GLN A 201 -21.27 -9.40 -8.08
N VAL A 202 -21.52 -8.11 -7.80
CA VAL A 202 -21.87 -7.13 -8.82
C VAL A 202 -20.62 -6.76 -9.62
N SER A 203 -19.50 -6.50 -8.92
CA SER A 203 -18.21 -6.23 -9.56
C SER A 203 -17.78 -7.36 -10.48
N ASP A 204 -17.89 -8.61 -10.00
CA ASP A 204 -17.57 -9.82 -10.75
C ASP A 204 -18.40 -9.96 -12.03
N MET A 205 -19.70 -9.76 -11.92
CA MET A 205 -20.61 -9.83 -13.07
C MET A 205 -20.27 -8.74 -14.10
N MET A 206 -20.04 -7.50 -13.67
CA MET A 206 -19.68 -6.40 -14.55
C MET A 206 -18.34 -6.63 -15.24
N ALA A 207 -17.33 -7.08 -14.50
CA ALA A 207 -16.01 -7.40 -15.02
C ALA A 207 -16.07 -8.49 -16.12
N ARG A 208 -16.83 -9.56 -15.89
CA ARG A 208 -17.08 -10.61 -16.90
C ARG A 208 -17.75 -10.05 -18.16
N ILE A 209 -18.78 -9.21 -18.00
CA ILE A 209 -19.49 -8.62 -19.13
C ILE A 209 -18.56 -7.73 -19.96
N VAL A 210 -17.72 -6.93 -19.30
CA VAL A 210 -16.75 -6.04 -19.97
C VAL A 210 -15.67 -6.83 -20.72
N ALA A 211 -15.20 -7.94 -20.15
CA ALA A 211 -14.16 -8.79 -20.73
C ALA A 211 -14.68 -9.74 -21.83
N LEU A 212 -15.99 -10.03 -21.87
CA LEU A 212 -16.59 -11.02 -22.77
C LEU A 212 -16.24 -10.76 -24.25
N GLY A 213 -15.63 -11.75 -24.89
CA GLY A 213 -15.21 -11.69 -26.29
C GLY A 213 -13.98 -10.80 -26.56
N GLN A 214 -13.33 -10.32 -25.51
CA GLN A 214 -12.10 -9.51 -25.55
C GLN A 214 -10.97 -10.12 -24.70
N GLU A 215 -11.09 -11.38 -24.29
CA GLU A 215 -10.18 -12.07 -23.37
C GLU A 215 -8.72 -12.07 -23.90
N ASP A 216 -8.54 -12.20 -25.22
CA ASP A 216 -7.24 -12.22 -25.88
C ASP A 216 -6.68 -10.84 -26.29
N LYS A 217 -7.36 -9.75 -25.90
CA LYS A 217 -6.93 -8.39 -26.26
C LYS A 217 -5.72 -7.97 -25.43
N LYS A 218 -4.54 -7.95 -26.06
CA LYS A 218 -3.27 -7.58 -25.40
C LYS A 218 -3.22 -6.15 -24.87
N LEU A 219 -3.84 -5.19 -25.56
CA LEU A 219 -3.90 -3.78 -25.13
C LEU A 219 -5.34 -3.45 -24.76
N PHE A 220 -5.74 -3.91 -23.57
CA PHE A 220 -7.06 -3.64 -23.02
C PHE A 220 -7.02 -2.33 -22.22
N SER A 221 -8.03 -1.48 -22.36
CA SER A 221 -8.17 -0.26 -21.56
C SER A 221 -9.51 -0.28 -20.84
N VAL A 222 -9.48 -0.08 -19.52
CA VAL A 222 -10.67 0.06 -18.69
C VAL A 222 -10.83 1.54 -18.35
N PHE A 223 -12.05 2.06 -18.44
CA PHE A 223 -12.38 3.40 -17.96
C PHE A 223 -13.52 3.33 -16.94
N ASP A 224 -13.29 3.89 -15.75
CA ASP A 224 -14.33 4.12 -14.75
C ASP A 224 -14.34 5.60 -14.34
N PRO A 225 -15.38 6.36 -14.73
CA PRO A 225 -15.46 7.78 -14.39
C PRO A 225 -15.73 8.01 -12.90
N THR A 226 -16.18 7.02 -12.13
CA THR A 226 -16.50 7.17 -10.70
C THR A 226 -15.88 6.02 -9.93
N MET A 227 -14.56 5.91 -10.02
CA MET A 227 -13.83 4.67 -9.74
C MET A 227 -13.85 4.23 -8.28
N GLY A 228 -14.16 5.13 -7.33
CA GLY A 228 -14.05 4.83 -5.91
C GLY A 228 -12.63 4.36 -5.57
N SER A 229 -12.51 3.20 -4.93
CA SER A 229 -11.24 2.55 -4.59
C SER A 229 -10.52 1.88 -5.77
N GLY A 230 -11.03 1.96 -7.00
CA GLY A 230 -10.47 1.29 -8.18
C GLY A 230 -10.71 -0.24 -8.21
N SER A 231 -11.39 -0.79 -7.22
CA SER A 231 -11.65 -2.23 -7.08
C SER A 231 -12.37 -2.84 -8.29
N LEU A 232 -13.39 -2.14 -8.81
CA LEU A 232 -14.16 -2.61 -9.97
C LEU A 232 -13.29 -2.71 -11.24
N MET A 233 -12.52 -1.67 -11.53
CA MET A 233 -11.65 -1.66 -12.71
C MET A 233 -10.55 -2.72 -12.61
N LEU A 234 -9.95 -2.90 -11.42
CA LEU A 234 -8.94 -3.92 -11.16
C LEU A 234 -9.48 -5.31 -11.46
N ASN A 235 -10.71 -5.60 -11.05
CA ASN A 235 -11.32 -6.91 -11.22
C ASN A 235 -11.48 -7.33 -12.71
N VAL A 236 -11.55 -6.38 -13.65
CA VAL A 236 -11.63 -6.70 -15.09
C VAL A 236 -10.45 -7.54 -15.56
N ARG A 237 -9.24 -7.31 -15.02
CA ARG A 237 -8.02 -8.01 -15.46
C ARG A 237 -8.09 -9.53 -15.20
N ASN A 238 -8.85 -9.95 -14.19
CA ASN A 238 -9.01 -11.35 -13.80
C ASN A 238 -9.72 -12.18 -14.89
N TYR A 239 -10.33 -11.52 -15.87
CA TYR A 239 -11.06 -12.11 -16.99
C TYR A 239 -10.34 -11.96 -18.34
N LEU A 240 -9.08 -11.51 -18.33
CA LEU A 240 -8.27 -11.31 -19.52
C LEU A 240 -7.07 -12.25 -19.50
N ASN A 241 -6.61 -12.69 -20.68
CA ASN A 241 -5.44 -13.54 -20.83
C ASN A 241 -4.11 -12.76 -20.73
N TYR A 242 -4.18 -11.42 -20.74
CA TYR A 242 -3.02 -10.51 -20.62
C TYR A 242 -3.25 -9.46 -19.50
N PRO A 243 -3.41 -9.88 -18.23
CA PRO A 243 -3.81 -9.00 -17.12
C PRO A 243 -2.81 -7.88 -16.81
N LYS A 244 -1.52 -8.11 -17.07
CA LYS A 244 -0.44 -7.12 -16.85
C LYS A 244 -0.37 -6.04 -17.93
N SER A 245 -1.15 -6.15 -19.00
CA SER A 245 -1.14 -5.19 -20.12
C SER A 245 -2.40 -4.31 -20.15
N VAL A 246 -3.17 -4.33 -19.07
CA VAL A 246 -4.38 -3.54 -18.90
C VAL A 246 -4.01 -2.10 -18.53
N LYS A 247 -4.57 -1.13 -19.26
CA LYS A 247 -4.47 0.29 -18.93
C LYS A 247 -5.69 0.75 -18.16
N TYR A 248 -5.46 1.41 -17.04
CA TYR A 248 -6.49 1.87 -16.13
C TYR A 248 -6.69 3.37 -16.30
N HIS A 249 -7.90 3.75 -16.67
CA HIS A 249 -8.33 5.14 -16.75
C HIS A 249 -9.41 5.33 -15.69
N GLY A 250 -9.22 6.29 -14.79
CA GLY A 250 -10.10 6.45 -13.64
C GLY A 250 -10.30 7.90 -13.25
N GLN A 251 -11.47 8.19 -12.71
CA GLN A 251 -11.72 9.49 -12.09
C GLN A 251 -12.46 9.32 -10.77
N GLU A 252 -12.08 10.11 -9.77
CA GLU A 252 -12.70 10.14 -8.45
C GLU A 252 -12.72 11.57 -7.94
N LEU A 253 -13.83 11.98 -7.31
CA LEU A 253 -14.02 13.33 -6.78
C LEU A 253 -13.40 13.47 -5.38
N ASN A 254 -13.53 12.43 -4.55
CA ASN A 254 -13.02 12.44 -3.19
C ASN A 254 -11.52 12.13 -3.17
N THR A 255 -10.72 13.07 -2.66
CA THR A 255 -9.26 12.94 -2.64
C THR A 255 -8.77 11.75 -1.81
N THR A 256 -9.37 11.47 -0.65
CA THR A 256 -9.03 10.31 0.20
C THR A 256 -9.29 8.99 -0.54
N THR A 257 -10.43 8.92 -1.25
CA THR A 257 -10.82 7.71 -2.02
C THR A 257 -9.99 7.57 -3.30
N PHE A 258 -9.61 8.68 -3.93
CA PHE A 258 -8.63 8.71 -5.02
C PHE A 258 -7.25 8.18 -4.59
N ASN A 259 -6.74 8.63 -3.44
CA ASN A 259 -5.48 8.16 -2.87
C ASN A 259 -5.55 6.65 -2.58
N LEU A 260 -6.67 6.18 -2.03
CA LEU A 260 -6.92 4.75 -1.81
C LEU A 260 -6.85 3.96 -3.12
N ALA A 261 -7.46 4.44 -4.20
CA ALA A 261 -7.40 3.77 -5.50
C ALA A 261 -5.99 3.68 -6.07
N LYS A 262 -5.19 4.76 -5.93
CA LYS A 262 -3.77 4.73 -6.33
C LYS A 262 -2.98 3.69 -5.55
N MET A 263 -3.10 3.67 -4.22
CA MET A 263 -2.44 2.66 -3.39
C MET A 263 -2.87 1.25 -3.78
N ASN A 264 -4.16 1.06 -4.06
CA ASN A 264 -4.73 -0.22 -4.45
C ASN A 264 -4.15 -0.74 -5.78
N LEU A 265 -4.11 0.10 -6.81
CA LEU A 265 -3.52 -0.24 -8.12
C LEU A 265 -2.02 -0.60 -7.99
N ILE A 266 -1.25 0.17 -7.19
CA ILE A 266 0.17 -0.11 -6.94
C ILE A 266 0.36 -1.47 -6.25
N LEU A 267 -0.45 -1.80 -5.25
CA LEU A 267 -0.39 -3.08 -4.55
C LEU A 267 -0.73 -4.27 -5.46
N HIS A 268 -1.55 -4.03 -6.49
CA HIS A 268 -1.84 -5.01 -7.54
C HIS A 268 -0.78 -5.04 -8.66
N GLY A 269 0.34 -4.33 -8.50
CA GLY A 269 1.44 -4.32 -9.45
C GLY A 269 1.10 -3.60 -10.76
N VAL A 270 0.20 -2.61 -10.73
CA VAL A 270 -0.05 -1.74 -11.88
C VAL A 270 1.03 -0.66 -11.91
N GLU A 271 1.77 -0.62 -13.02
CA GLU A 271 2.85 0.34 -13.22
C GLU A 271 2.33 1.77 -13.45
N ALA A 272 3.17 2.77 -13.15
CA ALA A 272 2.80 4.17 -13.26
C ALA A 272 2.36 4.58 -14.68
N GLU A 273 2.93 3.97 -15.72
CA GLU A 273 2.58 4.25 -17.12
C GLU A 273 1.21 3.70 -17.55
N ASP A 274 0.69 2.70 -16.82
CA ASP A 274 -0.62 2.10 -17.07
C ASP A 274 -1.71 2.72 -16.19
N MET A 275 -1.36 3.62 -15.26
CA MET A 275 -2.30 4.34 -14.39
C MET A 275 -2.58 5.77 -14.88
N ASN A 276 -3.77 5.98 -15.42
CA ASN A 276 -4.26 7.28 -15.88
C ASN A 276 -5.43 7.75 -15.00
N LEU A 277 -5.14 8.17 -13.78
CA LEU A 277 -6.15 8.55 -12.79
C LEU A 277 -6.26 10.07 -12.65
N ARG A 278 -7.48 10.57 -12.42
CA ARG A 278 -7.77 11.99 -12.17
C ARG A 278 -8.54 12.18 -10.88
N ASN A 279 -8.14 13.17 -10.09
CA ASN A 279 -8.86 13.64 -8.91
C ASN A 279 -9.66 14.89 -9.30
N GLY A 280 -10.98 14.79 -9.35
CA GLY A 280 -11.85 15.91 -9.73
C GLY A 280 -13.26 15.50 -10.16
N ASP A 281 -14.11 16.50 -10.36
CA ASP A 281 -15.49 16.34 -10.79
C ASP A 281 -15.58 15.78 -12.21
N THR A 282 -16.38 14.74 -12.40
CA THR A 282 -16.52 13.98 -13.64
C THR A 282 -17.43 14.67 -14.66
N ALA A 283 -18.23 15.64 -14.19
CA ALA A 283 -19.10 16.45 -15.02
C ALA A 283 -18.40 17.70 -15.62
N GLN A 284 -17.12 17.92 -15.29
CA GLN A 284 -16.29 19.05 -15.75
C GLN A 284 -15.17 18.56 -16.67
#